data_AF-A0A954IG60-F1
#
_entry.id   AF-A0A954IG60-F1
#
_cell.length_a   1.000
_cell.length_b   1.000
_cell.length_c   1.000
_cell.angle_alpha   90.00
_cell.angle_beta   90.00
_cell.angle_gamma   90.00
#
_symmetry.space_group_name_H-M   'P 1'
#
loop_
_entity.id
_entity.type
_entity.pdbx_description
1 polymer ?
#
loop_
_entity_poly.entity_id
_entity_poly.type
_entity_poly.pdbx_seq_one_letter_code
_entity_poly.pdbx_strand_id
1 'polypeptide(L)'
;MVEMTEPVISLVKDSGATLKRHPPRPEMFNLPSRYELQRLMLLLRDEDLEIRSFVAELRRNTGLVQFLKATANSRLTSDEHYITDPGHAVVMLGMRQTHDLLSQLVSATVDRKAA
;
A
#
# COMPACT_ATOMS: atom_id res chain seq x y z
N MET A 1 19.29 -22.37 -1.56
CA MET A 1 19.02 -21.13 -0.79
C MET A 1 18.12 -20.27 -1.65
N VAL A 2 16.88 -20.02 -1.24
CA VAL A 2 15.96 -19.18 -2.00
C VAL A 2 16.31 -17.73 -1.68
N GLU A 3 16.83 -17.00 -2.66
CA GLU A 3 17.01 -15.55 -2.55
C GLU A 3 15.65 -14.90 -2.33
N MET A 4 15.48 -14.28 -1.17
CA MET A 4 14.38 -13.37 -0.90
C MET A 4 14.61 -12.11 -1.72
N THR A 5 14.08 -12.06 -2.95
CA THR A 5 13.99 -10.82 -3.70
C THR A 5 12.93 -9.94 -3.03
N GLU A 6 13.40 -9.11 -2.11
CA GLU A 6 12.71 -7.89 -1.70
C GLU A 6 12.26 -7.14 -2.98
N PRO A 7 11.06 -6.53 -3.01
CA PRO A 7 10.73 -5.66 -4.12
C PRO A 7 11.76 -4.52 -4.12
N VAL A 8 12.68 -4.62 -5.07
CA VAL A 8 13.72 -3.63 -5.34
C VAL A 8 13.03 -2.36 -5.80
N ILE A 9 12.57 -1.55 -4.84
CA ILE A 9 12.51 -0.12 -5.03
C ILE A 9 13.97 0.30 -5.01
N SER A 10 14.60 0.25 -6.19
CA SER A 10 15.95 0.78 -6.41
C SER A 10 15.87 2.28 -6.17
N LEU A 11 16.04 2.68 -4.91
CA LEU A 11 16.33 4.05 -4.51
C LEU A 11 17.76 4.33 -4.95
N VAL A 12 17.93 4.53 -6.26
CA VAL A 12 19.18 5.04 -6.83
C VAL A 12 19.37 6.44 -6.27
N LYS A 13 20.24 6.53 -5.27
CA LYS A 13 20.95 7.76 -4.92
C LYS A 13 21.79 8.14 -6.13
N ASP A 14 21.24 8.89 -7.08
CA ASP A 14 22.09 9.66 -7.97
C ASP A 14 21.38 10.88 -8.54
N SER A 15 21.93 12.04 -8.18
CA SER A 15 22.00 13.24 -8.99
C SER A 15 20.70 13.78 -9.61
N GLY A 16 19.99 14.65 -8.87
CA GLY A 16 19.23 15.78 -9.43
C GLY A 16 18.03 15.47 -10.34
N ALA A 17 17.71 14.20 -10.60
CA ALA A 17 16.50 13.83 -11.31
C ALA A 17 15.34 13.89 -10.32
N THR A 18 14.39 14.80 -10.55
CA THR A 18 13.04 14.69 -9.98
C THR A 18 12.45 13.38 -10.52
N LEU A 19 12.72 12.27 -9.83
CA LEU A 19 12.06 11.00 -10.04
C LEU A 19 10.58 11.32 -9.90
N LYS A 20 9.87 11.39 -11.02
CA LYS A 20 8.41 11.37 -11.03
C LYS A 20 8.05 10.09 -10.29
N ARG A 21 7.75 10.19 -8.99
CA ARG A 21 7.45 9.03 -8.16
C ARG A 21 6.15 8.47 -8.69
N HIS A 22 6.25 7.53 -9.62
CA HIS A 22 5.08 6.93 -10.23
C HIS A 22 4.31 6.19 -9.13
N PRO A 23 2.97 6.24 -9.16
CA PRO A 23 2.16 5.40 -8.28
C PRO A 23 2.61 3.93 -8.45
N PRO A 24 2.75 3.18 -7.35
CA PRO A 24 3.16 1.79 -7.42
C PRO A 24 2.12 0.97 -8.19
N ARG A 25 2.58 0.02 -9.00
CA ARG A 25 1.67 -0.92 -9.67
C ARG A 25 1.33 -2.08 -8.72
N PRO A 26 0.04 -2.39 -8.49
CA PRO A 26 -0.40 -3.46 -7.58
C PRO A 26 0.28 -4.81 -7.79
N GLU A 27 0.53 -5.20 -9.03
CA GLU A 27 1.17 -6.46 -9.42
C GLU A 27 2.63 -6.62 -8.95
N MET A 28 3.27 -5.54 -8.50
CA MET A 28 4.62 -5.59 -7.93
C MET A 28 4.64 -6.08 -6.47
N PHE A 29 3.47 -6.31 -5.88
CA PHE A 29 3.32 -6.66 -4.46
C PHE A 29 2.59 -8.00 -4.32
N ASN A 30 2.99 -8.77 -3.30
CA ASN A 30 2.25 -9.97 -2.90
C ASN A 30 0.97 -9.58 -2.13
N LEU A 31 -0.04 -9.13 -2.88
CA LEU A 31 -1.29 -8.64 -2.32
C LEU A 31 -2.13 -9.79 -1.73
N PRO A 32 -2.88 -9.51 -0.66
CA PRO A 32 -3.73 -10.52 -0.04
C PRO A 32 -4.92 -10.87 -0.92
N SER A 33 -5.62 -11.95 -0.56
CA SER A 33 -6.77 -12.41 -1.32
C SER A 33 -7.88 -11.35 -1.40
N ARG A 34 -8.76 -11.48 -2.40
CA ARG A 34 -9.94 -10.62 -2.53
C ARG A 34 -10.80 -10.61 -1.25
N TYR A 35 -10.96 -11.76 -0.61
CA TYR A 35 -11.72 -11.88 0.63
C TYR A 35 -11.11 -11.04 1.76
N GLU A 36 -9.78 -11.11 1.92
CA GLU A 36 -9.06 -10.31 2.92
C GLU A 36 -9.15 -8.81 2.63
N LEU A 37 -9.05 -8.40 1.36
CA LEU A 37 -9.22 -7.01 0.96
C LEU A 37 -10.64 -6.50 1.30
N GLN A 38 -11.67 -7.28 1.01
CA GLN A 38 -13.06 -6.94 1.34
C GLN A 38 -13.29 -6.88 2.86
N ARG A 39 -12.69 -7.80 3.64
CA ARG A 39 -12.73 -7.77 5.11
C ARG A 39 -12.10 -6.47 5.64
N LEU A 40 -10.92 -6.08 5.15
CA LEU A 40 -10.26 -4.84 5.54
C LEU A 40 -11.07 -3.59 5.15
N MET A 41 -11.74 -3.61 3.98
CA MET A 41 -12.66 -2.54 3.59
C MET A 41 -13.86 -2.43 4.54
N LEU A 42 -14.39 -3.56 5.01
CA LEU A 42 -15.50 -3.55 5.96
C LEU A 42 -15.09 -2.91 7.29
N LEU A 43 -13.87 -3.19 7.78
CA LEU A 43 -13.34 -2.54 8.98
C LEU A 43 -13.28 -1.01 8.80
N LEU A 44 -12.83 -0.53 7.63
CA LEU A 44 -12.74 0.92 7.33
C LEU A 44 -14.09 1.65 7.29
N ARG A 45 -15.22 0.95 7.35
CA ARG A 45 -16.56 1.55 7.42
C ARG A 45 -17.05 1.76 8.85
N ASP A 46 -16.38 1.17 9.82
CA ASP A 46 -16.67 1.38 11.23
C ASP A 46 -16.21 2.80 11.62
N GLU A 47 -17.16 3.65 12.02
CA GLU A 47 -16.91 5.04 12.38
C GLU A 47 -16.05 5.18 13.65
N ASP A 48 -16.07 4.16 14.51
CA ASP A 48 -15.31 4.11 15.75
C ASP A 48 -13.96 3.39 15.57
N LEU A 49 -13.58 3.02 14.35
CA LEU A 49 -12.33 2.32 14.07
C LEU A 49 -11.12 3.19 14.38
N GLU A 50 -10.40 2.81 15.43
CA GLU A 50 -9.10 3.39 15.72
C GLU A 50 -8.07 3.00 14.63
N ILE A 51 -7.31 3.99 14.15
CA ILE A 51 -6.23 3.79 13.16
C ILE A 51 -5.24 2.71 13.64
N ARG A 52 -4.92 2.66 14.94
CA ARG A 52 -4.01 1.65 15.51
C ARG A 52 -4.56 0.23 15.33
N SER A 53 -5.85 0.02 15.56
CA SER A 53 -6.53 -1.26 15.38
C SER A 53 -6.55 -1.68 13.90
N PHE A 54 -6.83 -0.73 13.01
CA PHE A 54 -6.74 -0.99 11.57
C PHE A 54 -5.32 -1.37 11.13
N VAL A 55 -4.31 -0.65 11.60
CA VAL A 55 -2.91 -0.91 11.29
C VAL A 55 -2.47 -2.27 11.83
N ALA A 56 -2.98 -2.72 12.97
CA ALA A 56 -2.71 -4.06 13.50
C ALA A 56 -3.24 -5.16 12.57
N GLU A 57 -4.46 -5.01 12.05
CA GLU A 57 -5.02 -5.94 11.05
C GLU A 57 -4.27 -5.85 9.72
N LEU A 58 -3.90 -4.65 9.28
CA LEU A 58 -3.13 -4.42 8.06
C LEU A 58 -1.76 -5.11 8.11
N ARG A 59 -1.07 -5.09 9.27
CA ARG A 59 0.27 -5.70 9.45
C ARG A 59 0.29 -7.21 9.21
N ARG A 60 -0.87 -7.89 9.23
CA ARG A 60 -0.99 -9.30 8.85
C ARG A 60 -0.73 -9.54 7.36
N ASN A 61 -0.74 -8.48 6.54
CA ASN A 61 -0.61 -8.54 5.08
C ASN A 61 0.60 -7.71 4.59
N THR A 62 1.79 -8.31 4.62
CA THR A 62 3.05 -7.61 4.31
C THR A 62 3.07 -6.94 2.92
N GLY A 63 2.56 -7.61 1.88
CA GLY A 63 2.52 -6.99 0.54
C GLY A 63 1.59 -5.79 0.45
N LEU A 64 0.45 -5.82 1.15
CA LEU A 64 -0.46 -4.68 1.22
C LEU A 64 0.16 -3.51 2.01
N VAL A 65 0.87 -3.80 3.10
CA VAL A 65 1.65 -2.79 3.84
C VAL A 65 2.64 -2.08 2.92
N GLN A 66 3.41 -2.84 2.14
CA GLN A 66 4.41 -2.25 1.25
C GLN A 66 3.75 -1.45 0.12
N PHE A 67 2.64 -1.93 -0.42
CA PHE A 67 1.87 -1.19 -1.43
C PHE A 67 1.36 0.16 -0.92
N LEU A 68 0.75 0.19 0.27
CA LEU A 68 0.25 1.43 0.87
C LEU A 68 1.38 2.40 1.22
N LYS A 69 2.50 1.90 1.76
CA LYS A 69 3.69 2.71 2.00
C LYS A 69 4.25 3.30 0.71
N ALA A 70 4.40 2.49 -0.34
CA ALA A 70 4.88 2.96 -1.64
C ALA A 70 3.94 4.01 -2.23
N THR A 71 2.62 3.82 -2.08
CA THR A 71 1.60 4.78 -2.54
C THR A 71 1.65 6.09 -1.75
N ALA A 72 1.84 6.04 -0.44
CA ALA A 72 2.00 7.23 0.38
C ALA A 72 3.31 7.98 0.02
N ASN A 73 4.40 7.24 -0.14
CA ASN A 73 5.70 7.80 -0.52
C ASN A 73 5.69 8.40 -1.93
N SER A 74 4.88 7.91 -2.86
CA SER A 74 4.79 8.50 -4.20
C SER A 74 4.12 9.88 -4.20
N ARG A 75 3.40 10.24 -3.13
CA ARG A 75 2.75 11.55 -2.97
C ARG A 75 3.66 12.60 -2.33
N LEU A 76 4.76 12.17 -1.72
CA LEU A 76 5.71 13.07 -1.09
C LEU A 76 6.58 13.75 -2.15
N THR A 77 6.80 15.06 -1.96
CA THR A 77 7.60 15.90 -2.85
C THR A 77 9.07 15.97 -2.45
N SER A 78 9.41 15.59 -1.20
CA SER A 78 10.78 15.59 -0.66
C SER A 78 11.24 14.17 -0.32
N ASP A 79 12.53 13.90 -0.54
CA ASP A 79 13.21 12.65 -0.15
C ASP A 79 13.52 12.59 1.36
N GLU A 80 13.44 13.71 2.07
CA GLU A 80 13.76 13.79 3.50
C GLU A 80 12.71 13.14 4.40
N HIS A 81 11.48 12.93 3.89
CA HIS A 81 10.34 12.48 4.68
C HIS A 81 9.85 11.08 4.27
N TYR A 82 10.76 10.14 4.00
CA TYR A 82 10.38 8.80 3.59
C TYR A 82 9.60 8.03 4.68
N ILE A 83 8.40 7.56 4.34
CA ILE A 83 7.49 6.83 5.24
C ILE A 83 7.92 5.37 5.34
N THR A 84 8.36 4.97 6.54
CA THR A 84 8.76 3.59 6.85
C THR A 84 7.70 2.83 7.66
N ASP A 85 6.83 3.54 8.40
CA ASP A 85 5.79 2.96 9.24
C ASP A 85 4.43 2.86 8.50
N PRO A 86 3.72 1.71 8.55
CA PRO A 86 2.41 1.55 7.92
C PRO A 86 1.33 2.47 8.51
N GLY A 87 1.38 2.78 9.80
CA GLY A 87 0.42 3.70 10.41
C GLY A 87 0.59 5.12 9.88
N HIS A 88 1.84 5.57 9.75
CA HIS A 88 2.13 6.85 9.10
C HIS A 88 1.67 6.87 7.63
N ALA A 89 1.81 5.77 6.89
CA ALA A 89 1.29 5.66 5.52
C ALA A 89 -0.25 5.78 5.47
N VAL A 90 -0.96 5.09 6.37
CA VAL A 90 -2.44 5.18 6.47
C VAL A 90 -2.88 6.59 6.85
N VAL A 91 -2.19 7.25 7.78
CA VAL A 91 -2.48 8.64 8.16
C VAL A 91 -2.28 9.60 6.98
N MET A 92 -1.16 9.45 6.26
CA MET A 92 -0.83 10.29 5.10
C MET A 92 -1.80 10.10 3.93
N LEU A 93 -2.30 8.88 3.72
CA LEU A 93 -3.32 8.61 2.72
C LEU A 93 -4.70 9.08 3.18
N GLY A 94 -5.00 8.89 4.47
CA GLY A 94 -6.33 9.02 5.05
C GLY A 94 -7.17 7.74 4.88
N MET A 95 -8.16 7.57 5.77
CA MET A 95 -9.00 6.36 5.82
C MET A 95 -9.82 6.18 4.53
N ARG A 96 -10.41 7.27 4.02
CA ARG A 96 -11.18 7.24 2.76
C ARG A 96 -10.33 6.80 1.57
N GLN A 97 -9.16 7.41 1.39
CA GLN A 97 -8.27 7.04 0.30
C GLN A 97 -7.77 5.60 0.45
N THR A 98 -7.48 5.17 1.67
CA THR A 98 -7.08 3.79 1.95
C THR A 98 -8.19 2.83 1.51
N HIS A 99 -9.45 3.11 1.87
CA HIS A 99 -10.60 2.33 1.41
C HIS A 99 -10.72 2.32 -0.12
N ASP A 100 -10.57 3.47 -0.78
CA ASP A 100 -10.65 3.57 -2.24
C ASP A 100 -9.55 2.75 -2.93
N LEU A 101 -8.33 2.75 -2.39
CA LEU A 101 -7.24 1.91 -2.88
C LEU A 101 -7.56 0.43 -2.72
N LEU A 102 -8.07 -0.01 -1.56
CA LEU A 102 -8.50 -1.40 -1.37
C LEU A 102 -9.62 -1.79 -2.35
N SER A 103 -10.56 -0.88 -2.61
CA SER A 103 -11.63 -1.10 -3.58
C SER A 103 -11.08 -1.29 -4.99
N GLN A 104 -10.08 -0.51 -5.40
CA GLN A 104 -9.42 -0.66 -6.69
C GLN A 104 -8.70 -2.01 -6.80
N LEU A 105 -8.03 -2.44 -5.73
CA LEU A 105 -7.39 -3.76 -5.69
C LEU A 105 -8.41 -4.89 -5.83
N VAL A 106 -9.56 -4.80 -5.15
CA VAL A 106 -10.65 -5.77 -5.28
C VAL A 106 -11.15 -5.82 -6.73
N SER A 107 -11.42 -4.68 -7.36
CA SER A 107 -11.86 -4.64 -8.76
C SER A 107 -10.81 -5.25 -9.72
N ALA A 108 -9.53 -4.91 -9.55
CA ALA A 108 -8.46 -5.44 -10.39
C ALA A 108 -8.28 -6.97 -10.25
N THR A 109 -8.63 -7.56 -9.10
CA THR A 109 -8.63 -9.02 -8.93
C THR A 109 -9.78 -9.72 -9.66
N VAL A 110 -10.87 -9.03 -9.98
CA VAL A 110 -11.99 -9.58 -10.77
C VAL A 110 -11.58 -9.75 -12.23
N ASP A 111 -10.91 -8.75 -12.79
CA ASP A 111 -10.57 -8.73 -14.21
C ASP A 111 -9.54 -9.80 -14.61
N ARG A 112 -8.64 -10.19 -13.69
CA ARG A 112 -7.66 -11.27 -13.96
C ARG A 112 -8.26 -12.67 -14.06
N LYS A 113 -9.47 -12.91 -13.54
CA LYS A 113 -10.11 -14.24 -13.58
C LYS A 113 -11.04 -14.40 -14.78
N ALA A 114 -11.27 -13.33 -15.53
CA ALA A 114 -12.13 -13.29 -16.71
C ALA A 114 -11.35 -13.27 -18.05
N ALA A 115 -10.01 -13.34 -17.99
CA ALA A 115 -9.11 -13.37 -19.14
C ALA A 115 -8.47 -14.76 -19.32
#